data_AF-A0A2G5EXW4-F1
#
_entry.id   AF-A0A2G5EXW4-F1
#
_cell.length_a   1.000
_cell.length_b   1.000
_cell.length_c   1.000
_cell.angle_alpha   90.00
_cell.angle_beta   90.00
_cell.angle_gamma   90.00
#
_symmetry.space_group_name_H-M   'P 1'
#
loop_
_entity.id
_entity.type
_entity.pdbx_description
1 polymer ?
#
loop_
_entity_poly.entity_id
_entity_poly.type
_entity_poly.pdbx_seq_one_letter_code
_entity_poly.pdbx_strand_id
1 'polypeptide(L)'
;MQYKLSRNGSNPADILGNDYKSTLKPALNRFEDELKKSSLEKLEELISLQQKSQDNIIKIKEKGSRLTELKSQIDVGETQLSLMKKDLEDYTSMCCMEANRMTEDDEQEVHTLDTMEQKVEDSLKSSNEKLQHVTQQTDEEIQICACELMALIDSVSKYKEHMTSTILDKKNGFSETAEAVPNTLKGSLAAEFGSLLPKI
;
A
#
# COMPACT_ATOMS: atom_id res chain seq x y z
N MET A 1 -51.94 -63.41 82.09
CA MET A 1 -53.18 -63.09 82.83
C MET A 1 -54.21 -64.16 82.52
N GLN A 2 -54.82 -64.79 83.52
CA GLN A 2 -55.93 -65.72 83.33
C GLN A 2 -57.25 -64.98 83.60
N TYR A 3 -58.07 -64.81 82.56
CA TYR A 3 -59.39 -64.19 82.66
C TYR A 3 -60.41 -65.22 83.15
N LYS A 4 -61.22 -64.87 84.16
CA LYS A 4 -62.20 -65.78 84.77
C LYS A 4 -63.54 -65.66 84.03
N LEU A 5 -63.78 -66.58 83.09
CA LEU A 5 -64.95 -66.54 82.19
C LEU A 5 -66.21 -67.15 82.84
N SER A 6 -67.36 -66.48 82.67
CA SER A 6 -68.70 -66.94 83.09
C SER A 6 -69.45 -67.55 81.89
N ARG A 7 -70.16 -68.68 82.09
CA ARG A 7 -70.73 -69.52 81.00
C ARG A 7 -72.06 -68.99 80.42
N ASN A 8 -72.73 -68.02 81.05
CA ASN A 8 -74.14 -67.67 80.77
C ASN A 8 -74.39 -66.16 80.56
N GLY A 9 -73.48 -65.44 79.90
CA GLY A 9 -73.62 -63.99 79.64
C GLY A 9 -73.90 -63.65 78.17
N SER A 10 -74.74 -62.64 77.91
CA SER A 10 -75.10 -62.19 76.56
C SER A 10 -74.19 -61.08 76.03
N ASN A 11 -73.42 -60.43 76.90
CA ASN A 11 -72.50 -59.35 76.55
C ASN A 11 -71.13 -59.53 77.24
N PRO A 12 -70.08 -58.82 76.78
CA PRO A 12 -68.72 -58.99 77.31
C PRO A 12 -68.57 -58.69 78.81
N ALA A 13 -69.38 -57.79 79.37
CA ALA A 13 -69.34 -57.46 80.79
C ALA A 13 -69.91 -58.60 81.66
N ASP A 14 -70.87 -59.36 81.14
CA ASP A 14 -71.48 -60.51 81.83
C ASP A 14 -70.59 -61.77 81.78
N ILE A 15 -69.74 -61.88 80.76
CA ILE A 15 -68.84 -63.02 80.55
C ILE A 15 -67.50 -62.82 81.29
N LEU A 16 -66.97 -61.59 81.34
CA LEU A 16 -65.66 -61.26 81.92
C LEU A 16 -65.74 -60.53 83.28
N GLY A 17 -66.94 -60.14 83.73
CA GLY A 17 -67.16 -59.56 85.07
C GLY A 17 -66.39 -58.27 85.33
N ASN A 18 -65.87 -58.12 86.55
CA ASN A 18 -65.20 -56.89 87.01
C ASN A 18 -63.89 -56.60 86.25
N ASP A 19 -63.21 -57.64 85.75
CA ASP A 19 -61.94 -57.55 84.99
C ASP A 19 -62.13 -56.84 83.65
N TYR A 20 -63.32 -56.97 83.04
CA TYR A 20 -63.69 -56.22 81.83
C TYR A 20 -63.69 -54.71 82.07
N LYS A 21 -64.28 -54.26 83.18
CA LYS A 21 -64.40 -52.83 83.52
C LYS A 21 -63.10 -52.25 84.07
N SER A 22 -62.36 -53.01 84.90
CA SER A 22 -61.17 -52.51 85.61
C SER A 22 -59.89 -52.58 84.78
N THR A 23 -59.79 -53.52 83.83
CA THR A 23 -58.51 -53.82 83.15
C THR A 23 -58.64 -53.81 81.62
N LEU A 24 -59.58 -54.59 81.05
CA LEU A 24 -59.65 -54.77 79.60
C LEU A 24 -60.15 -53.50 78.87
N LYS A 25 -61.25 -52.90 79.33
CA LYS A 25 -61.82 -51.70 78.71
C LYS A 25 -60.86 -50.49 78.78
N PRO A 26 -60.20 -50.20 79.91
CA PRO A 26 -59.16 -49.15 79.95
C PRO A 26 -57.98 -49.42 79.01
N ALA A 27 -57.50 -50.67 78.90
CA ALA A 27 -56.41 -51.02 78.01
C ALA A 27 -56.78 -50.85 76.53
N LEU A 28 -58.01 -51.24 76.14
CA LEU A 28 -58.55 -51.02 74.80
C LEU A 28 -58.68 -49.52 74.47
N ASN A 29 -59.20 -48.71 75.40
CA ASN A 29 -59.30 -47.27 75.21
C ASN A 29 -57.90 -46.63 75.05
N ARG A 30 -56.92 -47.03 75.88
CA ARG A 30 -55.55 -46.54 75.77
C ARG A 30 -54.93 -46.92 74.42
N PHE A 31 -55.12 -48.15 73.97
CA PHE A 31 -54.64 -48.59 72.67
C PHE A 31 -55.30 -47.81 71.52
N GLU A 32 -56.60 -47.54 71.61
CA GLU A 32 -57.34 -46.72 70.65
C GLU A 32 -56.79 -45.28 70.59
N ASP A 33 -56.53 -44.66 71.73
CA ASP A 33 -55.99 -43.30 71.81
C ASP A 33 -54.54 -43.23 71.26
N GLU A 34 -53.71 -44.22 71.56
CA GLU A 34 -52.33 -44.32 71.07
C GLU A 34 -52.29 -44.58 69.56
N LEU A 35 -53.21 -45.40 69.04
CA LEU A 35 -53.41 -45.61 67.61
C LEU A 35 -53.84 -44.31 66.90
N LYS A 36 -54.81 -43.58 67.46
CA LYS A 36 -55.26 -42.28 66.91
C LYS A 36 -54.15 -41.25 66.90
N LYS A 37 -53.35 -41.18 67.97
CA LYS A 37 -52.21 -40.28 68.04
C LYS A 37 -51.16 -40.64 66.97
N SER A 38 -50.78 -41.91 66.89
CA SER A 38 -49.80 -42.37 65.90
C SER A 38 -50.29 -42.18 64.46
N SER A 39 -51.58 -42.39 64.19
CA SER A 39 -52.13 -42.17 62.85
C SER A 39 -52.19 -40.69 62.50
N LEU A 40 -52.48 -39.81 63.46
CA LEU A 40 -52.49 -38.36 63.26
C LEU A 40 -51.07 -37.81 63.01
N GLU A 41 -50.07 -38.26 63.77
CA GLU A 41 -48.65 -37.91 63.54
C GLU A 41 -48.19 -38.32 62.13
N LYS A 42 -48.52 -39.54 61.68
CA LYS A 42 -48.20 -40.00 60.32
C LYS A 42 -48.93 -39.19 59.25
N LEU A 43 -50.17 -38.77 59.50
CA LEU A 43 -50.92 -37.94 58.58
C LEU A 43 -50.27 -36.56 58.42
N GLU A 44 -49.85 -35.94 59.52
CA GLU A 44 -49.14 -34.65 59.50
C GLU A 44 -47.79 -34.74 58.77
N GLU A 45 -47.04 -35.83 58.96
CA GLU A 45 -45.81 -36.10 58.22
C GLU A 45 -46.09 -36.24 56.71
N LEU A 46 -47.12 -36.99 56.33
CA LEU A 46 -47.52 -37.14 54.92
C LEU A 46 -47.92 -35.81 54.29
N ILE A 47 -48.68 -34.96 55.00
CA ILE A 47 -49.04 -33.61 54.54
C ILE A 47 -47.78 -32.77 54.33
N SER A 48 -46.84 -32.80 55.27
CA SER A 48 -45.58 -32.05 55.20
C SER A 48 -44.73 -32.50 54.01
N LEU A 49 -44.62 -33.81 53.79
CA LEU A 49 -43.92 -34.40 52.65
C LEU A 49 -44.60 -34.04 51.32
N GLN A 50 -45.94 -34.02 51.28
CA GLN A 50 -46.70 -33.65 50.09
C GLN A 50 -46.49 -32.17 49.73
N GLN A 51 -46.53 -31.26 50.71
CA GLN A 51 -46.23 -29.83 50.50
C GLN A 51 -44.81 -29.64 49.97
N LYS A 52 -43.82 -30.27 50.61
CA LYS A 52 -42.42 -30.21 50.17
C LYS A 52 -42.22 -30.77 48.76
N SER A 53 -42.94 -31.85 48.40
CA SER A 53 -42.93 -32.42 47.06
C SER A 53 -43.45 -31.41 46.02
N GLN A 54 -44.56 -30.73 46.33
CA GLN A 54 -45.15 -29.73 45.44
C GLN A 54 -44.23 -28.52 45.23
N ASP A 55 -43.60 -28.01 46.29
CA ASP A 55 -42.61 -26.94 46.19
C ASP A 55 -41.40 -27.34 45.33
N ASN A 56 -40.94 -28.58 45.46
CA ASN A 56 -39.84 -29.10 44.65
C ASN A 56 -40.22 -29.20 43.17
N ILE A 57 -41.46 -29.59 42.84
CA ILE A 57 -41.95 -29.64 41.46
C ILE A 57 -41.92 -28.24 40.83
N ILE A 58 -42.37 -27.21 41.57
CA ILE A 58 -42.34 -25.81 41.08
C ILE A 58 -40.88 -25.39 40.81
N LYS A 59 -39.98 -25.60 41.76
CA LYS A 59 -38.54 -25.27 41.60
C LYS A 59 -37.89 -26.00 40.42
N ILE A 60 -38.24 -27.27 40.19
CA ILE A 60 -37.75 -28.05 39.05
C ILE A 60 -38.23 -27.42 37.74
N LYS A 61 -39.51 -27.05 37.66
CA LYS A 61 -40.08 -26.42 36.48
C LYS A 61 -39.42 -25.07 36.17
N GLU A 62 -39.24 -24.22 37.17
CA GLU A 62 -38.56 -22.93 37.03
C GLU A 62 -37.11 -23.08 36.54
N LYS A 63 -36.35 -23.99 37.16
CA LYS A 63 -34.98 -24.32 36.70
C LYS A 63 -34.96 -24.87 35.28
N GLY A 64 -35.94 -25.70 34.93
CA GLY A 64 -36.11 -26.23 33.58
C GLY A 64 -36.32 -25.12 32.54
N SER A 65 -37.22 -24.17 32.81
CA SER A 65 -37.44 -23.01 31.94
C SER A 65 -36.17 -22.17 31.78
N ARG A 66 -35.42 -21.93 32.87
CA ARG A 66 -34.16 -21.18 32.81
C ARG A 66 -33.08 -21.90 32.00
N LEU A 67 -32.98 -23.22 32.10
CA LEU A 67 -32.05 -24.01 31.30
C LEU A 67 -32.35 -23.90 29.81
N THR A 68 -33.63 -23.95 29.42
CA THR A 68 -34.04 -23.78 28.02
C THR A 68 -33.67 -22.38 27.50
N GLU A 69 -33.89 -21.34 28.30
CA GLU A 69 -33.50 -19.96 27.95
C GLU A 69 -31.98 -19.83 27.75
N LEU A 70 -31.19 -20.35 28.71
CA LEU A 70 -29.73 -20.32 28.62
C LEU A 70 -29.22 -21.10 27.40
N LYS A 71 -29.83 -22.26 27.10
CA LYS A 71 -29.47 -23.02 25.91
C LYS A 71 -29.75 -22.22 24.63
N SER A 72 -30.91 -21.56 24.54
CA SER A 72 -31.21 -20.70 23.39
C SER A 72 -30.19 -19.56 23.24
N GLN A 73 -29.72 -18.97 24.35
CA GLN A 73 -28.69 -17.92 24.30
C GLN A 73 -27.33 -18.45 23.85
N ILE A 74 -26.95 -19.65 24.30
CA ILE A 74 -25.73 -20.33 23.84
C ILE A 74 -25.80 -20.60 22.35
N ASP A 75 -26.90 -21.17 21.86
CA ASP A 75 -27.06 -21.50 20.45
C ASP A 75 -26.99 -20.23 19.57
N VAL A 76 -27.58 -19.11 20.02
CA VAL A 76 -27.43 -17.80 19.35
C VAL A 76 -25.98 -17.33 19.36
N GLY A 77 -25.29 -17.41 20.50
CA GLY A 77 -23.87 -17.03 20.61
C GLY A 77 -22.97 -17.84 19.69
N GLU A 78 -23.19 -19.15 19.58
CA GLU A 78 -22.43 -20.04 18.70
C GLU A 78 -22.64 -19.68 17.21
N THR A 79 -23.87 -19.36 16.81
CA THR A 79 -24.14 -18.93 15.42
C THR A 79 -23.47 -17.59 15.10
N GLN A 80 -23.50 -16.62 16.01
CA GLN A 80 -22.83 -15.34 15.83
C GLN A 80 -21.31 -15.49 15.77
N LEU A 81 -20.73 -16.32 16.64
CA LEU A 81 -19.29 -16.60 16.65
C LEU A 81 -18.83 -17.25 15.34
N SER A 82 -19.62 -18.20 14.82
CA SER A 82 -19.36 -18.84 13.53
C SER A 82 -19.37 -17.84 12.37
N LEU A 83 -20.35 -16.92 12.36
CA LEU A 83 -20.43 -15.87 11.35
C LEU A 83 -19.23 -14.92 11.43
N MET A 84 -18.91 -14.40 12.62
CA MET A 84 -17.75 -13.52 12.81
C MET A 84 -16.44 -14.18 12.42
N LYS A 85 -16.27 -15.48 12.71
CA LYS A 85 -15.09 -16.22 12.31
C LYS A 85 -14.95 -16.25 10.79
N LYS A 86 -16.04 -16.51 10.07
CA LYS A 86 -16.05 -16.49 8.60
C LYS A 86 -15.72 -15.09 8.06
N ASP A 87 -16.36 -14.05 8.59
CA ASP A 87 -16.10 -12.67 8.16
C ASP A 87 -14.63 -12.27 8.38
N LEU A 88 -14.03 -12.72 9.48
CA LEU A 88 -12.61 -12.49 9.77
C LEU A 88 -11.70 -13.23 8.78
N GLU A 89 -12.02 -14.48 8.45
CA GLU A 89 -11.27 -15.27 7.45
C GLU A 89 -11.35 -14.61 6.06
N ASP A 90 -12.55 -14.19 5.64
CA ASP A 90 -12.79 -13.51 4.37
C ASP A 90 -12.04 -12.16 4.31
N TYR A 91 -12.11 -11.36 5.38
CA TYR A 91 -11.39 -10.09 5.48
C TYR A 91 -9.86 -10.29 5.42
N THR A 92 -9.35 -11.28 6.16
CA THR A 92 -7.92 -11.62 6.16
C THR A 92 -7.45 -12.02 4.76
N SER A 93 -8.23 -12.87 4.08
CA SER A 93 -7.95 -13.28 2.70
C SER A 93 -7.89 -12.07 1.74
N MET A 94 -8.89 -11.18 1.82
CA MET A 94 -8.93 -9.97 1.01
C MET A 94 -7.72 -9.07 1.26
N CYS A 95 -7.34 -8.84 2.52
CA CYS A 95 -6.14 -8.05 2.86
C CYS A 95 -4.86 -8.66 2.29
N CYS A 96 -4.68 -9.98 2.39
CA CYS A 96 -3.54 -10.67 1.80
C CYS A 96 -3.52 -10.55 0.27
N MET A 97 -4.66 -10.71 -0.39
CA MET A 97 -4.78 -10.56 -1.84
C MET A 97 -4.43 -9.14 -2.29
N GLU A 98 -4.96 -8.12 -1.61
CA GLU A 98 -4.69 -6.72 -1.96
C GLU A 98 -3.23 -6.35 -1.70
N ALA A 99 -2.62 -6.82 -0.61
CA ALA A 99 -1.19 -6.59 -0.34
C ALA A 99 -0.30 -7.20 -1.43
N ASN A 100 -0.62 -8.42 -1.88
CA ASN A 100 0.11 -9.06 -2.98
C ASN A 100 -0.07 -8.29 -4.28
N ARG A 101 -1.32 -7.88 -4.61
CA ARG A 101 -1.62 -7.09 -5.80
C ARG A 101 -0.83 -5.77 -5.82
N MET A 102 -0.79 -5.06 -4.71
CA MET A 102 -0.01 -3.82 -4.59
C MET A 102 1.50 -4.05 -4.78
N THR A 103 2.02 -5.17 -4.28
CA THR A 103 3.43 -5.52 -4.46
C THR A 103 3.74 -5.84 -5.92
N GLU A 104 2.88 -6.61 -6.59
CA GLU A 104 3.00 -6.92 -8.01
C GLU A 104 2.92 -5.66 -8.89
N ASP A 105 1.98 -4.76 -8.59
CA ASP A 105 1.83 -3.48 -9.30
C ASP A 105 3.10 -2.61 -9.15
N ASP A 106 3.66 -2.49 -7.94
CA ASP A 106 4.89 -1.72 -7.66
C ASP A 106 6.11 -2.33 -8.38
N GLU A 107 6.28 -3.66 -8.32
CA GLU A 107 7.34 -4.36 -9.05
C GLU A 107 7.25 -4.12 -10.57
N GLN A 108 6.03 -4.13 -11.12
CA GLN A 108 5.81 -3.85 -12.54
C GLN A 108 6.11 -2.39 -12.90
N GLU A 109 5.73 -1.44 -12.05
CA GLU A 109 6.00 -0.01 -12.26
C GLU A 109 7.49 0.28 -12.22
N VAL A 110 8.21 -0.26 -11.23
CA VAL A 110 9.68 -0.17 -11.13
C VAL A 110 10.35 -0.70 -12.39
N HIS A 111 10.00 -1.91 -12.85
CA HIS A 111 10.57 -2.46 -14.08
C HIS A 111 10.29 -1.58 -15.31
N THR A 112 9.08 -0.99 -15.38
CA THR A 112 8.69 -0.09 -16.47
C THR A 112 9.52 1.19 -16.46
N LEU A 113 9.73 1.76 -15.27
CA LEU A 113 10.57 2.94 -15.07
C LEU A 113 12.03 2.66 -15.45
N ASP A 114 12.62 1.55 -14.97
CA ASP A 114 13.99 1.14 -15.33
C ASP A 114 14.16 1.01 -16.86
N THR A 115 13.18 0.38 -17.52
CA THR A 115 13.18 0.23 -18.97
C THR A 115 13.10 1.59 -19.69
N MET A 116 12.31 2.52 -19.15
CA MET A 116 12.16 3.86 -19.71
C MET A 116 13.42 4.70 -19.49
N GLU A 117 14.02 4.63 -18.30
CA GLU A 117 15.29 5.29 -17.96
C GLU A 117 16.40 4.84 -18.91
N GLN A 118 16.55 3.52 -19.13
CA GLN A 118 17.54 3.01 -20.07
C GLN A 118 17.32 3.52 -21.50
N LYS A 119 16.07 3.58 -21.97
CA LYS A 119 15.75 4.12 -23.30
C LYS A 119 16.08 5.61 -23.42
N VAL A 120 15.87 6.39 -22.36
CA VAL A 120 16.23 7.81 -22.32
C VAL A 120 17.75 7.97 -22.34
N GLU A 121 18.47 7.16 -21.56
CA GLU A 121 19.94 7.17 -21.54
C GLU A 121 20.53 6.83 -22.91
N ASP A 122 20.04 5.76 -23.55
CA ASP A 122 20.48 5.34 -24.88
C ASP A 122 20.21 6.42 -25.94
N SER A 123 19.04 7.05 -25.89
CA SER A 123 18.65 8.14 -26.79
C SER A 123 19.53 9.38 -26.58
N LEU A 124 19.79 9.76 -25.33
CA LEU A 124 20.66 10.86 -24.97
C LEU A 124 22.08 10.63 -25.47
N LYS A 125 22.62 9.43 -25.26
CA LYS A 125 23.95 9.03 -25.74
C LYS A 125 24.03 9.14 -27.26
N SER A 126 23.07 8.56 -27.99
CA SER A 126 23.03 8.62 -29.46
C SER A 126 22.92 10.07 -29.97
N SER A 127 22.12 10.90 -29.32
CA SER A 127 21.98 12.31 -29.67
C SER A 127 23.29 13.08 -29.45
N ASN A 128 23.97 12.84 -28.34
CA ASN A 128 25.24 13.48 -28.00
C ASN A 128 26.36 13.09 -28.98
N GLU A 129 26.44 11.80 -29.36
CA GLU A 129 27.38 11.32 -30.37
C GLU A 129 27.14 12.00 -31.73
N LYS A 130 25.88 12.15 -32.16
CA LYS A 130 25.53 12.87 -33.39
C LYS A 130 25.91 14.35 -33.32
N LEU A 131 25.64 15.02 -32.20
CA LEU A 131 25.98 16.42 -32.00
C LEU A 131 27.50 16.61 -32.09
N GLN A 132 28.28 15.76 -31.40
CA GLN A 132 29.74 15.82 -31.43
C GLN A 132 30.28 15.64 -32.85
N HIS A 133 29.75 14.69 -33.62
CA HIS A 133 30.13 14.50 -35.01
C HIS A 133 29.85 15.74 -35.86
N VAL A 134 28.65 16.31 -35.74
CA VAL A 134 28.28 17.53 -36.49
C VAL A 134 29.18 18.68 -36.10
N THR A 135 29.41 18.93 -34.81
CA THR A 135 30.31 19.99 -34.34
C THR A 135 31.71 19.83 -34.93
N GLN A 136 32.29 18.63 -34.87
CA GLN A 136 33.62 18.37 -35.42
C GLN A 136 33.67 18.64 -36.93
N GLN A 137 32.71 18.12 -37.70
CA GLN A 137 32.65 18.34 -39.14
C GLN A 137 32.54 19.84 -39.47
N THR A 138 31.71 20.57 -38.73
CA THR A 138 31.52 22.01 -38.95
C THR A 138 32.81 22.80 -38.64
N ASP A 139 33.53 22.42 -37.58
CA ASP A 139 34.81 23.02 -37.21
C ASP A 139 35.87 22.78 -38.30
N GLU A 140 35.93 21.57 -38.86
CA GLU A 140 36.83 21.24 -39.97
C GLU A 140 36.49 22.08 -41.23
N GLU A 141 35.21 22.21 -41.59
CA GLU A 141 34.76 23.04 -42.72
C GLU A 141 35.10 24.53 -42.51
N ILE A 142 34.92 25.06 -41.30
CA ILE A 142 35.29 26.44 -40.95
C ILE A 142 36.79 26.65 -41.10
N GLN A 143 37.62 25.70 -40.63
CA GLN A 143 39.08 25.80 -40.74
C GLN A 143 39.55 25.79 -42.20
N ILE A 144 38.95 24.96 -43.05
CA ILE A 144 39.24 24.93 -44.49
C ILE A 144 38.89 26.29 -45.11
N CYS A 145 37.67 26.79 -44.88
CA CYS A 145 37.23 28.09 -45.38
C CYS A 145 38.17 29.22 -44.94
N ALA A 146 38.60 29.22 -43.67
CA ALA A 146 39.52 30.21 -43.15
C ALA A 146 40.90 30.15 -43.84
N CYS A 147 41.44 28.96 -44.07
CA CYS A 147 42.70 28.77 -44.80
C CYS A 147 42.61 29.27 -46.25
N GLU A 148 41.52 28.96 -46.94
CA GLU A 148 41.28 29.41 -48.32
C GLU A 148 41.16 30.95 -48.40
N LEU A 149 40.43 31.56 -47.47
CA LEU A 149 40.33 33.02 -47.38
C LEU A 149 41.69 33.69 -47.15
N MET A 150 42.52 33.13 -46.26
CA MET A 150 43.87 33.64 -46.03
C MET A 150 44.74 33.54 -47.28
N ALA A 151 44.71 32.40 -47.98
CA ALA A 151 45.44 32.23 -49.23
C ALA A 151 45.00 33.23 -50.31
N LEU A 152 43.69 33.53 -50.38
CA LEU A 152 43.15 34.53 -51.29
C LEU A 152 43.63 35.95 -50.92
N ILE A 153 43.59 36.32 -49.64
CA ILE A 153 44.09 37.61 -49.13
C ILE A 153 45.58 37.78 -49.47
N ASP A 154 46.39 36.75 -49.27
CA ASP A 154 47.82 36.76 -49.59
C ASP A 154 48.04 36.96 -51.10
N SER A 155 47.27 36.26 -51.94
CA SER A 155 47.34 36.37 -53.40
C SER A 155 46.97 37.78 -53.88
N VAL A 156 45.86 38.33 -53.38
CA VAL A 156 45.41 39.70 -53.69
C VAL A 156 46.44 40.74 -53.21
N SER A 157 47.04 40.53 -52.04
CA SER A 157 48.08 41.42 -51.50
C SER A 157 49.32 41.43 -52.39
N LYS A 158 49.82 40.25 -52.79
CA LYS A 158 50.94 40.13 -53.74
C LYS A 158 50.65 40.80 -55.08
N TYR A 159 49.44 40.60 -55.62
CA TYR A 159 49.03 41.25 -56.87
C TYR A 159 49.01 42.77 -56.74
N LYS A 160 48.49 43.30 -55.62
CA LYS A 160 48.46 44.73 -55.32
C LYS A 160 49.88 45.31 -55.24
N GLU A 161 50.81 44.63 -54.57
CA GLU A 161 52.21 45.05 -54.48
C GLU A 161 52.90 45.07 -55.85
N HIS A 162 52.76 44.00 -56.63
CA HIS A 162 53.28 43.91 -58.00
C HIS A 162 52.74 45.05 -58.88
N MET A 163 51.43 45.30 -58.84
CA MET A 163 50.81 46.37 -59.63
C MET A 163 51.32 47.76 -59.20
N THR A 164 51.47 47.98 -57.90
CA THR A 164 52.01 49.24 -57.36
C THR A 164 53.45 49.46 -57.83
N SER A 165 54.30 48.43 -57.79
CA SER A 165 55.67 48.50 -58.33
C SER A 165 55.67 48.79 -59.83
N THR A 166 54.85 48.08 -60.60
CA THR A 166 54.76 48.27 -62.06
C THR A 166 54.34 49.71 -62.40
N ILE A 167 53.35 50.27 -61.68
CA ILE A 167 52.92 51.66 -61.87
C ILE A 167 54.05 52.63 -61.51
N LEU A 168 54.77 52.40 -60.41
CA LEU A 168 55.90 53.23 -60.00
C LEU A 168 57.03 53.20 -61.05
N ASP A 169 57.39 52.02 -61.54
CA ASP A 169 58.43 51.84 -62.57
C ASP A 169 58.04 52.55 -63.86
N LYS A 170 56.79 52.38 -64.32
CA LYS A 170 56.27 53.07 -65.51
C LYS A 170 56.23 54.59 -65.32
N LYS A 171 55.86 55.07 -64.13
CA LYS A 171 55.87 56.50 -63.79
C LYS A 171 57.29 57.07 -63.81
N ASN A 172 58.26 56.36 -63.24
CA ASN A 172 59.66 56.78 -63.21
C ASN A 172 60.22 56.84 -64.64
N GLY A 173 60.02 55.80 -65.46
CA GLY A 173 60.44 55.81 -66.86
C GLY A 173 59.77 56.91 -67.70
N PHE A 174 58.49 57.22 -67.43
CA PHE A 174 57.83 58.38 -68.03
C PHE A 174 58.47 59.70 -67.60
N SER A 175 58.76 59.88 -66.30
CA SER A 175 59.44 61.07 -65.78
C SER A 175 60.82 61.26 -66.41
N GLU A 176 61.63 60.19 -66.48
CA GLU A 176 62.95 60.19 -67.13
C GLU A 176 62.85 60.56 -68.61
N THR A 177 61.89 59.97 -69.34
CA THR A 177 61.66 60.30 -70.77
C THR A 177 61.22 61.76 -70.93
N ALA A 178 60.32 62.25 -70.07
CA ALA A 178 59.83 63.62 -70.07
C ALA A 178 60.94 64.64 -69.73
N GLU A 179 61.95 64.27 -68.95
CA GLU A 179 63.16 65.09 -68.72
C GLU A 179 64.17 64.99 -69.88
N ALA A 180 64.38 63.79 -70.43
CA ALA A 180 65.34 63.55 -71.49
C ALA A 180 64.94 64.22 -72.81
N VAL A 181 63.64 64.27 -73.14
CA VAL A 181 63.15 64.85 -74.40
C VAL A 181 63.49 66.35 -74.52
N PRO A 182 63.16 67.23 -73.56
CA PRO A 182 63.58 68.63 -73.60
C PRO A 182 65.10 68.81 -73.58
N ASN A 183 65.83 67.98 -72.83
CA ASN A 183 67.29 68.06 -72.73
C ASN A 183 67.99 67.68 -74.03
N THR A 184 67.51 66.63 -74.72
CA THR A 184 67.99 66.25 -76.06
C THR A 184 67.58 67.27 -77.11
N LEU A 185 66.36 67.82 -77.04
CA LEU A 185 65.93 68.90 -77.93
C LEU A 185 66.80 70.14 -77.76
N LYS A 186 67.11 70.55 -76.52
CA LYS A 186 68.06 71.63 -76.21
C LYS A 186 69.47 71.32 -76.72
N GLY A 187 69.94 70.08 -76.56
CA GLY A 187 71.24 69.64 -77.07
C GLY A 187 71.34 69.70 -78.60
N SER A 188 70.32 69.21 -79.30
CA SER A 188 70.22 69.28 -80.76
C SER A 188 70.13 70.71 -81.26
N LEU A 189 69.33 71.56 -80.60
CA LEU A 189 69.23 72.98 -80.95
C LEU A 189 70.58 73.71 -80.74
N ALA A 190 71.30 73.39 -79.65
CA ALA A 190 72.63 73.92 -79.39
C ALA A 190 73.67 73.44 -80.42
N ALA A 191 73.56 72.19 -80.91
CA ALA A 191 74.42 71.65 -81.96
C ALA A 191 74.12 72.27 -83.34
N GLU A 192 72.84 72.51 -83.66
CA GLU A 192 72.41 73.11 -84.92
C GLU A 192 72.81 74.60 -85.00
N PHE A 193 72.64 75.36 -83.92
CA PHE A 193 73.08 76.76 -83.84
C PHE A 193 74.58 76.94 -83.56
N GLY A 194 75.27 75.95 -83.00
CA GLY A 194 76.73 75.95 -82.88
C GLY A 194 77.45 75.76 -84.22
N SER A 195 76.77 75.17 -85.21
CA SER A 195 77.32 74.92 -86.55
C SER A 195 77.11 76.05 -87.57
N LEU A 196 76.38 77.11 -87.20
CA LEU A 196 76.02 78.23 -88.08
C LEU A 196 76.66 79.58 -87.72
N LEU A 197 77.68 79.60 -86.85
CA LEU A 197 78.52 80.78 -86.63
C LEU A 197 79.97 80.54 -87.08
N PRO A 198 80.46 81.23 -88.13
CA PRO A 198 81.85 81.12 -88.55
C PRO A 198 82.79 81.84 -87.56
N LYS A 199 83.91 81.18 -87.20
CA LYS A 199 85.13 81.86 -86.76
C LYS A 199 85.99 82.09 -87.99
N ILE A 200 86.17 83.38 -88.33
CA ILE A 200 87.22 84.01 -89.17
C ILE A 200 87.70 83.19 -90.37
#